data_AF-A0A966NSJ7-F1
#
_entry.id   AF-A0A966NSJ7-F1
#
_cell.length_a   1.000
_cell.length_b   1.000
_cell.length_c   1.000
_cell.angle_alpha   90.00
_cell.angle_beta   90.00
_cell.angle_gamma   90.00
#
_symmetry.space_group_name_H-M   'P 1'
#
loop_
_entity.id
_entity.type
_entity.pdbx_description
1 polymer ?
#
loop_
_entity_poly.entity_id
_entity_poly.type
_entity_poly.pdbx_seq_one_letter_code
_entity_poly.pdbx_strand_id
1 'polypeptide(L)' 'MMKGQIAGLMKQAQQMQEKMKRAQEELNALELTGQAAGGLVKVTISGKYEMKRVQIDPSAMDDREM' A
#
# COMPACT_ATOMS: atom_id res chain seq x y z
N MET A 1 20.85 -4.55 39.50
CA MET A 1 20.94 -3.60 38.37
C MET A 1 20.40 -4.16 37.04
N MET A 2 20.35 -5.48 36.79
CA MET A 2 19.82 -6.05 35.54
C MET A 2 18.28 -5.93 35.34
N LYS A 3 17.46 -5.93 36.39
CA LYS A 3 15.98 -5.89 36.26
C LYS A 3 15.44 -4.57 35.68
N GLY A 4 16.08 -3.44 35.95
CA GLY A 4 15.69 -2.13 35.41
C GLY A 4 16.00 -1.97 33.92
N GLN A 5 17.12 -2.56 33.46
CA GLN A 5 17.49 -2.58 32.04
C GLN A 5 16.53 -3.46 31.22
N ILE A 6 16.10 -4.61 31.74
CA ILE A 6 15.13 -5.49 31.09
C ILE A 6 13.75 -4.82 30.99
N ALA A 7 13.31 -4.11 32.03
CA ALA A 7 12.04 -3.38 32.01
C ALA A 7 12.04 -2.24 30.97
N GLY A 8 13.15 -1.51 30.84
CA GLY A 8 13.32 -0.50 29.79
C GLY A 8 13.28 -1.09 28.38
N LEU A 9 13.95 -2.22 28.17
CA LEU A 9 13.98 -2.94 26.89
C LEU A 9 12.59 -3.42 26.48
N MET A 10 11.81 -3.99 27.41
CA MET A 10 10.45 -4.46 27.13
C MET A 10 9.51 -3.32 26.72
N LYS A 11 9.63 -2.14 27.35
CA LYS A 11 8.83 -0.96 26.98
C LYS A 11 9.18 -0.46 25.58
N GLN A 12 10.47 -0.43 25.23
CA GLN A 12 10.92 -0.08 23.88
C GLN A 12 10.45 -1.11 22.84
N ALA A 13 10.51 -2.40 23.16
CA ALA A 13 10.02 -3.46 22.28
C ALA A 13 8.51 -3.35 22.03
N GLN A 14 7.70 -3.06 23.05
CA GLN A 14 6.26 -2.82 22.90
C GLN A 14 5.98 -1.62 21.99
N GLN A 15 6.68 -0.49 22.20
CA GLN A 15 6.54 0.69 21.36
C GLN A 15 6.94 0.41 19.90
N MET A 16 7.99 -0.38 19.69
CA MET A 16 8.41 -0.81 18.35
C MET A 16 7.34 -1.70 17.70
N GLN A 17 6.79 -2.67 18.42
CA GLN A 17 5.72 -3.54 17.90
C GLN A 17 4.51 -2.73 17.46
N GLU A 18 4.08 -1.76 18.27
CA GLU A 18 2.96 -0.89 17.93
C GLU A 18 3.26 0.00 16.71
N LYS A 19 4.45 0.59 16.64
CA LYS A 19 4.89 1.37 15.48
C LYS A 19 4.93 0.54 14.21
N MET A 20 5.45 -0.69 14.28
CA MET A 20 5.50 -1.60 13.12
C MET A 20 4.11 -1.98 12.65
N LYS A 21 3.18 -2.25 13.58
CA LYS A 21 1.79 -2.56 13.24
C LYS A 21 1.12 -1.40 12.51
N ARG A 22 1.26 -0.17 13.03
CA ARG A 22 0.72 1.03 12.39
C ARG A 22 1.34 1.29 11.02
N ALA A 23 2.66 1.20 10.90
CA ALA A 23 3.35 1.36 9.63
C ALA A 23 2.86 0.32 8.59
N GLN A 24 2.64 -0.92 9.02
CA GLN A 24 2.09 -1.95 8.13
C GLN A 24 0.65 -1.63 7.71
N GLU A 25 -0.19 -1.14 8.61
CA GLU A 25 -1.56 -0.70 8.31
C GLU A 25 -1.57 0.48 7.32
N GLU A 26 -0.69 1.46 7.51
CA GLU A 26 -0.52 2.60 6.60
C GLU A 26 -0.06 2.16 5.22
N LEU A 27 0.99 1.32 5.14
CA LEU A 27 1.47 0.75 3.87
C LEU A 27 0.37 0.01 3.12
N ASN A 28 -0.44 -0.75 3.86
CA ASN A 28 -1.56 -1.49 3.29
C ASN A 28 -2.68 -0.58 2.76
N ALA A 29 -2.87 0.59 3.37
CA ALA A 29 -3.87 1.57 2.98
C ALA A 29 -3.40 2.51 1.87
N LEU A 30 -2.10 2.55 1.57
CA LEU A 30 -1.59 3.30 0.43
C LEU A 30 -2.21 2.79 -0.88
N GLU A 31 -2.59 3.72 -1.74
CA GLU A 31 -3.02 3.44 -3.10
C GLU A 31 -2.06 4.09 -4.10
N LEU A 32 -1.71 3.33 -5.12
CA LEU A 32 -0.79 3.74 -6.17
C LEU A 32 -1.50 3.60 -7.51
N THR A 33 -1.47 4.65 -8.32
CA THR A 33 -2.02 4.62 -9.67
C THR A 33 -0.89 4.58 -10.70
N GLY A 34 -0.80 3.47 -11.42
CA GLY A 34 0.02 3.34 -12.61
C GLY A 34 -0.77 3.73 -13.86
N GLN A 35 -0.06 4.20 -14.89
CA GLN A 35 -0.67 4.55 -16.17
C GLN A 35 0.13 4.03 -17.36
N ALA A 36 -0.56 3.73 -18.45
CA ALA A 36 0.00 3.26 -19.72
C ALA A 36 -0.69 3.96 -20.91
N ALA A 37 -0.15 3.77 -22.13
CA ALA A 37 -0.68 4.32 -23.37
C ALA A 37 -0.97 5.83 -23.29
N GLY A 38 -0.02 6.63 -22.77
CA GLY A 38 -0.20 8.08 -22.61
C GLY A 38 -1.23 8.50 -21.55
N GLY A 39 -1.65 7.58 -20.68
CA GLY A 39 -2.65 7.84 -19.64
C GLY A 39 -4.04 7.33 -19.97
N LEU A 40 -4.23 6.67 -21.12
CA LEU A 40 -5.51 6.08 -21.52
C LEU A 40 -5.89 4.85 -20.69
N VAL A 41 -4.90 4.14 -20.16
CA VAL A 41 -5.12 3.06 -19.20
C VAL A 41 -4.56 3.47 -17.86
N LYS A 42 -5.39 3.45 -16.82
CA LYS A 42 -4.99 3.72 -15.44
C LYS A 42 -5.42 2.56 -14.55
N VAL A 43 -4.49 2.06 -13.73
CA VAL A 43 -4.74 0.99 -12.77
C VAL A 43 -4.34 1.50 -11.40
N THR A 44 -5.28 1.41 -10.45
CA THR A 44 -5.01 1.72 -9.04
C THR A 44 -4.93 0.42 -8.26
N ILE A 45 -3.81 0.24 -7.56
CA ILE A 45 -3.55 -0.89 -6.67
C ILE A 45 -3.33 -0.38 -5.24
N SER A 46 -3.65 -1.20 -4.25
CA SER A 46 -3.22 -0.95 -2.88
C SER A 46 -1.77 -1.37 -2.65
N GLY A 47 -1.17 -0.95 -1.53
CA GLY A 47 0.14 -1.42 -1.08
C GLY A 47 0.19 -2.90 -0.73
N LYS A 48 -0.96 -3.60 -0.69
CA LYS A 48 -1.07 -5.06 -0.63
C LYS A 48 -1.06 -5.74 -2.01
N TYR A 49 -0.86 -4.97 -3.08
CA TYR A 49 -1.00 -5.41 -4.47
C TYR A 49 -2.42 -5.85 -4.86
N GLU A 50 -3.43 -5.51 -4.06
CA GLU A 50 -4.82 -5.73 -4.45
C GLU A 50 -5.24 -4.67 -5.48
N MET A 51 -5.82 -5.12 -6.59
CA MET A 51 -6.36 -4.22 -7.61
C MET A 51 -7.65 -3.56 -7.10
N LYS A 52 -7.64 -2.23 -7.04
CA LYS A 52 -8.78 -1.44 -6.57
C LYS A 52 -9.62 -0.90 -7.72
N ARG A 53 -8.97 -0.44 -8.79
CA ARG A 53 -9.65 0.19 -9.91
C ARG A 53 -8.89 0.00 -11.21
N VAL A 54 -9.63 -0.24 -12.29
CA VAL A 54 -9.14 -0.16 -13.66
C VAL A 54 -9.98 0.87 -14.40
N GLN A 55 -9.32 1.80 -15.08
CA GLN A 55 -9.95 2.77 -15.96
C GLN A 55 -9.31 2.65 -17.32
N ILE A 56 -10.14 2.49 -18.34
CA ILE A 56 -9.71 2.41 -19.74
C ILE A 56 -10.53 3.47 -20.46
N ASP A 57 -9.82 4.43 -21.06
CA ASP A 57 -10.44 5.40 -21.92
C ASP A 57 -11.00 4.69 -23.17
N PRO A 58 -12.25 4.97 -23.59
CA PRO A 58 -12.83 4.32 -24.76
C PRO A 58 -12.04 4.54 -26.06
N SER A 59 -11.22 5.59 -26.15
CA SER A 59 -10.32 5.81 -27.29
C SER A 59 -9.11 4.88 -27.31
N ALA A 60 -8.82 4.17 -26.21
CA ALA A 60 -7.80 3.14 -26.15
C ALA A 60 -8.22 1.84 -26.85
N MET A 61 -9.50 1.70 -27.19
CA MET A 61 -10.05 0.53 -27.87
C MET A 61 -10.28 0.88 -29.33
N ASP A 62 -9.52 0.22 -30.22
CA ASP A 62 -9.56 0.44 -31.67
C ASP A 62 -10.77 -0.24 -32.33
N ASP A 63 -11.47 -1.13 -31.62
CA ASP A 63 -12.69 -1.79 -32.09
C ASP A 63 -13.86 -1.56 -31.14
N ARG A 64 -14.86 -0.81 -31.61
CA ARG A 64 -16.20 -0.78 -31.00
C ARG A 64 -17.12 -1.90 -31.53
N GLU A 65 -16.66 -2.72 -32.47
CA GLU A 65 -17.48 -3.75 -33.16
C GLU A 65 -16.69 -5.00 -33.64
N MET A 66 -15.80 -5.56 -32.82
CA MET A 66 -15.36 -6.96 -32.99
C MET A 66 -15.66 -7.81 -31.76
#